data_AF-A0A255SDC1-F1
#
_entry.id   AF-A0A255SDC1-F1
#
_cell.length_a   1.000
_cell.length_b   1.000
_cell.length_c   1.000
_cell.angle_alpha   90.00
_cell.angle_beta   90.00
_cell.angle_gamma   90.00
#
_symmetry.space_group_name_H-M   'P 1'
#
loop_
_entity.id
_entity.type
_entity.pdbx_description
1 polymer ?
#
loop_
_entity_poly.entity_id
_entity_poly.type
_entity_poly.pdbx_seq_one_letter_code
_entity_poly.pdbx_strand_id
1 'polypeptide(L)'
;MLARMVLPKEVLDHFIITDIEYVDTKTYDEPEMHIHLDEKIHPDLQGDSHFESKGFISPVEVTDFPIRDHKVVLVLRRRRWIDTRTGKSFI
;
A
#
# COMPACT_ATOMS: atom_id res chain seq x y z
N MET A 1 5.50 -15.57 4.36
CA MET A 1 4.80 -14.57 5.21
C MET A 1 3.30 -14.81 5.08
N LEU A 2 2.60 -15.09 6.19
CA LEU A 2 1.20 -15.52 6.20
C LEU A 2 0.21 -14.46 5.70
N ALA A 3 0.53 -13.17 5.85
CA ALA A 3 -0.31 -12.06 5.38
C ALA A 3 -0.60 -12.11 3.86
N ARG A 4 0.30 -12.69 3.06
CA ARG A 4 0.09 -12.90 1.62
C ARG A 4 -0.96 -13.96 1.30
N MET A 5 -1.34 -14.82 2.24
CA MET A 5 -2.38 -15.84 2.05
C MET A 5 -3.78 -15.30 2.30
N VAL A 6 -3.90 -14.22 3.09
CA VAL A 6 -5.19 -13.64 3.48
C VAL A 6 -5.58 -12.45 2.62
N LEU A 7 -4.61 -11.69 2.10
CA LEU A 7 -4.89 -10.58 1.21
C LEU A 7 -5.29 -11.08 -0.20
N PRO A 8 -6.25 -10.41 -0.87
CA PRO A 8 -6.59 -10.71 -2.26
C PRO A 8 -5.36 -10.65 -3.16
N LYS A 9 -5.30 -11.55 -4.14
CA LYS A 9 -4.16 -11.63 -5.05
C LYS A 9 -3.97 -10.32 -5.81
N GLU A 10 -5.07 -9.67 -6.18
CA GLU A 10 -5.10 -8.40 -6.91
C GLU A 10 -4.37 -7.30 -6.12
N VAL A 11 -4.56 -7.23 -4.81
CA VAL A 11 -3.81 -6.30 -3.95
C VAL A 11 -2.31 -6.60 -4.03
N LEU A 12 -1.95 -7.88 -3.95
CA LEU A 12 -0.56 -8.33 -4.01
C LEU A 12 0.06 -8.24 -5.41
N ASP A 13 -0.72 -8.06 -6.47
CA ASP A 13 -0.22 -7.81 -7.82
C ASP A 13 0.27 -6.36 -7.92
N HIS A 14 -0.43 -5.40 -7.31
CA HIS A 14 -0.10 -3.97 -7.33
C HIS A 14 0.78 -3.49 -6.17
N PHE A 15 0.72 -4.14 -5.00
CA PHE A 15 1.40 -3.69 -3.78
C PHE A 15 2.33 -4.76 -3.21
N ILE A 16 3.32 -4.33 -2.45
CA ILE A 16 4.17 -5.19 -1.62
C ILE A 16 3.92 -4.87 -0.16
N ILE A 17 3.85 -5.92 0.67
CA ILE A 17 3.82 -5.76 2.13
C ILE A 17 5.21 -5.33 2.58
N THR A 18 5.30 -4.18 3.24
CA THR A 18 6.56 -3.65 3.78
C THR A 18 6.69 -3.87 5.28
N ASP A 19 5.57 -3.83 6.00
CA ASP A 19 5.56 -4.01 7.45
C ASP A 19 4.19 -4.48 7.95
N ILE A 20 4.16 -5.04 9.16
CA ILE A 20 2.94 -5.35 9.90
C ILE A 20 3.14 -4.95 11.36
N GLU A 21 2.27 -4.09 11.87
CA GLU A 21 2.29 -3.67 13.27
C GLU A 21 0.91 -3.84 13.92
N TYR A 22 0.89 -3.84 15.25
CA TYR A 22 -0.33 -3.84 16.05
C TYR A 22 -0.43 -2.52 16.80
N VAL A 23 -1.51 -1.79 16.56
CA VAL A 23 -1.74 -0.43 17.08
C VAL A 23 -2.84 -0.49 18.14
N ASP A 24 -2.48 -0.15 19.37
CA ASP A 24 -3.46 0.05 20.45
C ASP A 24 -4.11 1.42 20.32
N THR A 25 -5.33 1.45 19.77
CA THR A 25 -6.11 2.67 19.58
C THR A 25 -6.98 3.03 20.78
N LYS A 26 -6.98 2.21 21.84
CA LYS A 26 -7.85 2.32 23.05
C LYS A 26 -9.36 2.43 22.77
N THR A 27 -9.75 2.31 21.51
CA THR A 27 -11.13 2.47 21.02
C THR A 27 -11.83 1.12 20.88
N TYR A 28 -11.06 0.05 20.71
CA TYR A 28 -11.51 -1.33 20.61
C TYR A 28 -10.90 -2.16 21.74
N ASP A 29 -11.54 -3.28 22.07
CA ASP A 29 -11.06 -4.21 23.11
C ASP A 29 -9.75 -4.92 22.72
N GLU A 30 -9.43 -4.94 21.42
CA GLU A 30 -8.22 -5.54 20.86
C GLU A 30 -7.44 -4.54 19.99
N PRO A 31 -6.10 -4.64 19.93
CA PRO A 31 -5.28 -3.80 19.08
C PRO A 31 -5.56 -4.04 17.59
N GLU A 32 -5.48 -2.98 16.80
CA GLU A 32 -5.67 -3.04 15.35
C GLU A 32 -4.43 -3.59 14.66
N MET A 33 -4.60 -4.49 13.69
CA MET A 33 -3.50 -4.96 12.86
C MET A 33 -3.35 -4.04 11.64
N HIS A 34 -2.25 -3.31 11.56
CA HIS A 34 -1.92 -2.42 10.46
C HIS A 34 -0.95 -3.13 9.50
N ILE A 35 -1.39 -3.35 8.26
CA ILE A 35 -0.56 -3.91 7.19
C ILE A 35 -0.11 -2.77 6.28
N HIS A 36 1.20 -2.51 6.28
CA HIS A 36 1.79 -1.46 5.45
C HIS A 36 2.11 -1.99 4.05
N LEU A 37 1.65 -1.26 3.05
CA LEU A 37 1.67 -1.66 1.65
C LEU A 37 2.23 -0.54 0.77
N ASP A 38 3.28 -0.86 0.01
CA ASP A 38 3.86 0.05 -0.97
C ASP A 38 3.49 -0.35 -2.39
N GLU A 39 3.06 0.62 -3.19
CA GLU A 39 2.79 0.38 -4.61
C GLU A 39 4.07 -0.03 -5.33
N LYS A 40 3.97 -1.09 -6.13
CA LYS A 40 5.04 -1.55 -7.01
C LYS A 40 5.22 -0.59 -8.17
N ILE A 41 6.38 -0.67 -8.79
CA ILE A 41 6.58 -0.04 -10.10
C ILE A 41 5.82 -0.87 -11.13
N HIS A 42 4.88 -0.27 -11.84
CA HIS A 42 4.18 -0.94 -12.93
C HIS A 42 5.18 -1.23 -14.08
N PRO A 43 5.18 -2.42 -14.69
CA PRO A 43 6.11 -2.76 -15.77
C PRO A 43 6.12 -1.73 -16.91
N ASP A 44 4.93 -1.21 -17.26
CA ASP A 44 4.76 -0.19 -18.30
C ASP A 44 5.48 1.13 -17.99
N LEU A 45 5.64 1.47 -16.70
CA LEU A 45 6.36 2.67 -16.25
C LEU A 45 7.85 2.40 -16.07
N GLN A 46 8.24 1.15 -15.80
CA GLN A 46 9.64 0.77 -15.62
C GLN A 46 10.43 0.81 -16.94
N GLY A 47 9.76 0.58 -18.06
CA GLY A 47 10.38 0.51 -19.39
C GLY A 47 10.54 1.85 -20.10
N ASP A 48 9.90 2.93 -19.62
CA ASP A 48 9.95 4.24 -20.26
C ASP A 48 10.79 5.22 -19.41
N SER A 49 11.92 5.65 -19.98
CA SER A 49 12.85 6.59 -19.34
C SER A 49 12.25 7.97 -19.04
N HIS A 50 11.08 8.27 -19.61
CA HIS A 50 10.40 9.54 -19.37
C HIS A 50 9.54 9.53 -18.11
N PHE A 51 9.28 8.37 -17.49
CA PHE A 51 8.57 8.31 -16.22
C PHE A 51 9.54 8.20 -15.04
N GLU A 52 9.49 9.20 -14.17
CA GLU A 52 10.30 9.21 -12.95
C GLU A 52 9.43 9.05 -11.71
N SER A 53 9.75 8.06 -10.87
CA SER A 53 9.15 7.91 -9.54
C SER A 53 9.74 8.97 -8.60
N LYS A 54 8.90 9.88 -8.10
CA LYS A 54 9.25 10.91 -7.12
C LYS A 54 9.01 10.48 -5.66
N GLY A 55 8.96 9.17 -5.42
CA GLY A 55 8.71 8.59 -4.11
C GLY A 55 7.23 8.33 -3.87
N PHE A 56 6.87 8.21 -2.59
CA PHE A 56 5.50 7.91 -2.17
C PHE A 56 4.77 9.16 -1.72
N ILE A 57 3.47 9.20 -1.97
CA ILE A 57 2.58 10.17 -1.32
C ILE A 57 2.27 9.73 0.11
N SER A 58 1.63 10.62 0.88
CA SER A 58 1.12 10.29 2.20
C SER A 58 0.24 9.03 2.16
N PRO A 59 0.38 8.14 3.15
CA PRO A 59 -0.40 6.91 3.18
C PRO A 59 -1.90 7.19 3.28
N VAL A 60 -2.69 6.30 2.70
CA VAL A 60 -4.14 6.24 2.87
C VAL A 60 -4.46 5.00 3.68
N GLU A 61 -5.31 5.15 4.69
CA GLU A 61 -5.79 4.05 5.52
C GLU A 61 -7.13 3.53 4.99
N VAL A 62 -7.22 2.23 4.81
CA VAL A 62 -8.46 1.54 4.41
C VAL A 62 -8.73 0.43 5.42
N THR A 63 -9.93 0.45 6.01
CA THR A 63 -10.37 -0.65 6.87
C THR A 63 -10.77 -1.85 6.02
N ASP A 64 -10.24 -3.03 6.34
CA ASP A 64 -10.55 -4.29 5.65
C ASP A 64 -11.40 -5.20 6.55
N PHE A 65 -11.86 -6.32 5.99
CA PHE A 65 -12.59 -7.34 6.74
C PHE A 65 -11.76 -7.87 7.91
N PRO A 66 -12.36 -8.03 9.11
CA PRO A 66 -11.66 -8.55 10.26
C PRO A 66 -11.06 -9.92 9.97
N ILE A 67 -9.79 -10.11 10.33
CA ILE A 67 -9.13 -11.40 10.23
C ILE A 67 -9.09 -11.99 11.64
N ARG A 68 -9.87 -13.04 11.88
CA ARG A 68 -9.98 -13.70 13.20
C ARG A 68 -10.24 -12.68 14.31
N ASP A 69 -11.26 -11.87 14.11
CA ASP A 69 -11.75 -10.86 15.06
C ASP A 69 -10.83 -9.65 15.29
N HIS A 70 -9.65 -9.61 14.67
CA HIS A 70 -8.79 -8.43 14.69
C HIS A 70 -9.24 -7.44 13.62
N LYS A 71 -9.45 -6.18 14.02
CA LYS A 71 -9.67 -5.08 13.08
C LYS A 71 -8.40 -4.88 12.25
N VAL A 72 -8.54 -4.95 10.93
CA VAL A 72 -7.42 -4.81 9.99
C VAL A 72 -7.48 -3.45 9.31
N VAL A 73 -6.36 -2.75 9.31
CA VAL A 73 -6.17 -1.51 8.57
C VAL A 73 -5.05 -1.72 7.54
N LEU A 74 -5.36 -1.45 6.27
CA LEU A 74 -4.39 -1.41 5.21
C LEU A 74 -3.85 0.01 5.09
N VAL A 75 -2.55 0.19 5.32
CA VAL A 75 -1.86 1.47 5.22
C VAL A 75 -1.16 1.52 3.86
N LEU A 76 -1.79 2.16 2.89
CA LEU A 76 -1.41 2.13 1.47
C LEU A 76 -0.61 3.37 1.09
N ARG A 77 0.62 3.18 0.61
CA ARG A 77 1.44 4.24 0.01
C ARG A 77 1.52 4.06 -1.50
N ARG A 78 1.00 5.06 -2.23
CA ARG A 78 1.05 5.10 -3.70
C ARG A 78 2.22 5.93 -4.19
N ARG A 79 2.73 5.61 -5.36
CA ARG A 79 3.87 6.31 -5.96
C ARG A 79 3.39 7.54 -6.70
N ARG A 80 4.16 8.61 -6.56
CA ARG A 80 4.00 9.78 -7.42
C ARG A 80 4.92 9.64 -8.61
N TRP A 81 4.36 9.79 -9.80
CA TRP A 81 5.07 9.75 -11.06
C TRP A 81 5.10 11.12 -11.70
N ILE A 82 6.17 11.40 -12.44
CA ILE A 82 6.28 12.56 -13.32
C ILE A 82 6.64 12.07 -14.72
N ASP A 83 5.88 12.54 -15.70
CA ASP A 83 6.27 12.47 -17.10
C ASP A 83 7.22 13.65 -17.41
N THR A 84 8.48 13.36 -17.69
CA THR A 84 9.51 14.35 -17.98
C THR A 84 9.29 15.06 -19.31
N ARG A 85 8.49 14.50 -20.23
CA ARG A 85 8.18 15.13 -21.53
C ARG A 85 7.18 16.26 -21.38
N THR A 86 6.18 16.06 -20.53
CA THR A 86 5.07 17.01 -20.35
C THR A 86 5.16 17.79 -19.05
N GLY A 87 6.01 17.37 -18.11
CA GLY A 87 6.10 17.93 -16.77
C GLY A 87 4.90 17.58 -15.86
N LYS A 88 3.99 16.72 -16.32
CA LYS A 88 2.76 16.38 -15.57
C LYS A 88 3.06 15.34 -14.49
N SER A 89 2.48 15.55 -13.31
CA SER A 89 2.49 14.57 -12.22
C SER A 89 1.22 13.74 -12.21
N PHE A 90 1.32 12.45 -11.87
CA PHE A 90 0.19 11.55 -11.66
C PHE A 90 0.49 10.50 -10.57
N ILE A 91 -0.54 9.73 -10.19
CA ILE A 91 -0.50 8.64 -9.20
C ILE A 91 -1.00 7.38 -9.89
#